data_AF-A0A838VNW4-F1
#
_entry.id   AF-A0A838VNW4-F1
#
_cell.length_a   1.000
_cell.length_b   1.000
_cell.length_c   1.000
_cell.angle_alpha   90.00
_cell.angle_beta   90.00
_cell.angle_gamma   90.00
#
_symmetry.space_group_name_H-M   'P 1'
#
loop_
_entity.id
_entity.type
_entity.pdbx_description
1 polymer ?
#
loop_
_entity_poly.entity_id
_entity_poly.type
_entity_poly.pdbx_seq_one_letter_code
_entity_poly.pdbx_strand_id
1 'polypeptide(L)'
;MEGWQIVVRWNIQYLSKVGIPLGHRAKRDYAIFSAAANLLGIMENECLGHFLATKILPRISFSKNHVCTENSPENLCRIWFKELDNYREFGVSEILTQMQEQLDDDRRRNVCYWG
;
A
#
# COMPACT_ATOMS: atom_id res chain seq x y z
N MET A 1 -6.24 -17.12 -0.64
CA MET A 1 -4.85 -16.96 -1.15
C MET A 1 -4.78 -16.01 -2.33
N GLU A 2 -5.92 -15.66 -2.94
CA GLU A 2 -6.01 -14.72 -4.05
C GLU A 2 -5.57 -13.33 -3.64
N GLY A 3 -5.87 -12.90 -2.40
CA GLY A 3 -5.43 -11.59 -1.92
C GLY A 3 -3.90 -11.44 -1.85
N TRP A 4 -3.15 -12.52 -1.57
CA TRP A 4 -1.68 -12.46 -1.65
C TRP A 4 -1.18 -12.32 -3.09
N GLN A 5 -1.86 -12.92 -4.07
CA GLN A 5 -1.48 -12.79 -5.48
C GLN A 5 -1.66 -11.34 -5.97
N ILE A 6 -2.68 -10.63 -5.46
CA ILE A 6 -2.84 -9.19 -5.69
C ILE A 6 -1.62 -8.42 -5.16
N VAL A 7 -1.18 -8.70 -3.94
CA VAL A 7 0.01 -8.06 -3.34
C VAL A 7 1.29 -8.36 -4.15
N VAL A 8 1.46 -9.60 -4.63
CA VAL A 8 2.60 -9.98 -5.49
C VAL A 8 2.58 -9.22 -6.81
N ARG A 9 1.40 -9.08 -7.44
CA ARG A 9 1.25 -8.29 -8.67
C ARG A 9 1.61 -6.83 -8.43
N TRP A 10 1.10 -6.22 -7.35
CA TRP A 10 1.45 -4.87 -6.97
C TRP A 10 2.94 -4.72 -6.64
N ASN A 11 3.61 -5.75 -6.11
CA ASN A 11 5.05 -5.69 -5.87
C ASN A 11 5.85 -5.39 -7.13
N ILE A 12 5.49 -6.07 -8.21
CA ILE A 12 6.14 -5.97 -9.52
C ILE A 12 5.84 -4.61 -10.16
N GLN A 13 4.60 -4.14 -10.01
CA GLN A 13 4.14 -2.91 -10.63
C GLN A 13 4.56 -1.65 -9.88
N TYR A 14 4.38 -1.64 -8.55
CA TYR A 14 4.39 -0.45 -7.69
C TYR A 14 5.32 -0.59 -6.47
N LEU A 15 5.09 -1.57 -5.59
CA LEU A 15 5.57 -1.54 -4.19
C LEU A 15 7.10 -1.46 -4.09
N SER A 16 7.80 -2.25 -4.90
CA SER A 16 9.27 -2.26 -4.94
C SER A 16 9.86 -0.92 -5.37
N LYS A 17 9.12 -0.11 -6.15
CA LYS A 17 9.55 1.19 -6.68
C LYS A 17 9.19 2.37 -5.78
N VAL A 18 8.22 2.19 -4.87
CA VAL A 18 7.79 3.21 -3.89
C VAL A 18 8.34 2.95 -2.48
N GLY A 19 9.41 2.14 -2.39
CA GLY A 19 10.15 1.93 -1.15
C GLY A 19 9.54 0.89 -0.20
N ILE A 20 8.60 0.05 -0.64
CA ILE A 20 8.04 -1.03 0.18
C ILE A 20 8.79 -2.34 -0.11
N PRO A 21 9.67 -2.83 0.78
CA PRO A 21 10.27 -4.14 0.62
C PRO A 21 9.26 -5.23 0.97
N LEU A 22 8.85 -6.01 -0.04
CA LEU A 22 8.13 -7.26 0.17
C LEU A 22 9.11 -8.43 0.25
N GLY A 23 9.02 -9.18 1.34
CA GLY A 23 9.85 -10.36 1.58
C GLY A 23 9.08 -11.47 2.26
N HIS A 24 9.77 -12.57 2.56
CA HIS A 24 9.20 -13.76 3.18
C HIS A 24 8.37 -13.46 4.45
N ARG A 25 8.80 -12.48 5.25
CA ARG A 25 8.07 -12.04 6.45
C ARG A 25 6.67 -11.51 6.11
N ALA A 26 6.53 -10.67 5.09
CA ALA A 26 5.21 -10.12 4.70
C ALA A 26 4.25 -11.23 4.24
N LYS A 27 4.76 -12.22 3.49
CA LYS A 27 3.96 -13.39 3.07
C LYS A 27 3.47 -14.18 4.27
N ARG A 28 4.37 -14.47 5.21
CA ARG A 28 4.04 -15.21 6.43
C ARG A 28 3.01 -14.45 7.27
N ASP A 29 3.21 -13.14 7.45
CA ASP A 29 2.29 -12.30 8.21
C ASP A 29 0.89 -12.29 7.56
N TYR A 30 0.80 -12.20 6.22
CA TYR A 30 -0.48 -12.30 5.52
C TYR A 30 -1.14 -13.67 5.70
N ALA A 31 -0.38 -14.77 5.63
CA ALA A 31 -0.92 -16.11 5.82
C ALA A 31 -1.52 -16.30 7.22
N ILE A 32 -0.83 -15.80 8.26
CA ILE A 32 -1.33 -15.82 9.64
C ILE A 32 -2.57 -14.94 9.77
N PHE A 33 -2.51 -13.72 9.22
CA PHE A 33 -3.62 -12.77 9.27
C PHE A 33 -4.87 -13.33 8.58
N SER A 34 -4.72 -13.93 7.40
CA SER A 34 -5.81 -14.57 6.64
C SER A 34 -6.37 -15.78 7.37
N ALA A 35 -5.54 -16.60 8.02
CA ALA A 35 -6.03 -17.72 8.83
C ALA A 35 -6.88 -17.23 10.01
N ALA A 36 -6.43 -16.19 10.71
CA ALA A 36 -7.19 -15.59 11.81
C ALA A 36 -8.49 -14.93 11.33
N ALA A 37 -8.44 -14.19 10.23
CA ALA A 37 -9.61 -13.56 9.60
C ALA A 37 -10.66 -14.61 9.21
N ASN A 38 -10.25 -15.72 8.59
CA ASN A 38 -11.14 -16.82 8.23
C ASN A 38 -11.82 -17.44 9.47
N LEU A 39 -11.09 -17.61 10.57
CA LEU A 39 -11.66 -18.13 11.83
C LEU A 39 -12.70 -17.18 12.44
N LEU A 40 -12.56 -15.89 12.18
CA LEU A 40 -13.49 -14.84 12.65
C LEU A 40 -14.63 -14.57 11.67
N GLY A 41 -14.69 -15.28 10.52
CA GLY A 41 -15.71 -15.06 9.49
C GLY A 41 -15.53 -13.77 8.68
N ILE A 42 -14.33 -13.19 8.69
CA ILE A 42 -14.00 -12.00 7.91
C ILE A 42 -13.79 -12.38 6.44
N MET A 43 -14.36 -11.60 5.52
CA MET A 43 -14.24 -11.84 4.08
C MET A 43 -12.82 -11.59 3.57
N GLU A 44 -12.39 -12.28 2.50
CA GLU A 44 -11.02 -12.17 1.98
C GLU A 44 -10.66 -10.76 1.50
N ASN A 45 -11.61 -10.01 0.93
CA ASN A 45 -11.42 -8.61 0.51
C ASN A 45 -11.18 -7.68 1.71
N GLU A 46 -11.98 -7.85 2.77
CA GLU A 46 -11.84 -7.11 4.01
C GLU A 46 -10.51 -7.45 4.70
N CYS A 47 -10.15 -8.73 4.76
CA CYS A 47 -8.87 -9.20 5.27
C CYS A 47 -7.69 -8.54 4.54
N LEU A 48 -7.75 -8.46 3.20
CA LEU A 48 -6.72 -7.79 2.42
C LEU A 48 -6.68 -6.29 2.74
N GLY A 49 -7.83 -5.62 2.81
CA GLY A 49 -7.92 -4.21 3.19
C GLY A 49 -7.24 -3.91 4.53
N HIS A 50 -7.58 -4.67 5.58
CA HIS A 50 -6.96 -4.52 6.90
C HIS A 50 -5.46 -4.82 6.88
N PHE A 51 -5.02 -5.81 6.12
CA PHE A 51 -3.60 -6.10 5.96
C PHE A 51 -2.85 -4.95 5.27
N LEU A 52 -3.45 -4.35 4.23
CA LEU A 52 -2.87 -3.20 3.54
C LEU A 52 -2.72 -2.01 4.50
N ALA A 53 -3.78 -1.68 5.22
CA ALA A 53 -3.80 -0.58 6.18
C ALA A 53 -2.76 -0.76 7.30
N THR A 54 -2.59 -1.97 7.82
CA THR A 54 -1.75 -2.21 9.01
C THR A 54 -0.31 -2.64 8.70
N LYS A 55 -0.04 -3.23 7.54
CA LYS A 55 1.28 -3.84 7.23
C LYS A 55 1.97 -3.27 5.99
N ILE A 56 1.22 -2.81 4.99
CA ILE A 56 1.80 -2.41 3.70
C ILE A 56 1.90 -0.89 3.58
N LEU A 57 0.78 -0.17 3.67
CA LEU A 57 0.75 1.28 3.48
C LEU A 57 1.65 2.06 4.46
N PRO A 58 1.76 1.66 5.74
CA PRO A 58 2.67 2.31 6.68
C PRO A 58 4.16 2.25 6.28
N ARG A 59 4.52 1.43 5.28
CA ARG A 59 5.90 1.26 4.79
C ARG A 59 6.21 2.10 3.54
N ILE A 60 5.24 2.85 3.01
CA ILE A 60 5.52 3.77 1.90
C ILE A 60 6.54 4.79 2.40
N SER A 61 7.64 4.92 1.65
CA SER A 61 8.68 5.89 1.94
C SER A 61 9.51 6.15 0.68
N PHE A 62 9.40 7.34 0.11
CA PHE A 62 10.24 7.77 -1.01
C PHE A 62 10.43 9.28 -1.03
N SER A 63 11.49 9.72 -1.69
CA SER A 63 11.72 11.14 -1.99
C SER A 63 11.15 11.48 -3.36
N LYS A 64 10.44 12.60 -3.43
CA LYS A 64 9.99 13.20 -4.67
C LYS A 64 11.17 13.59 -5.55
N ASN A 65 11.04 13.35 -6.84
CA ASN A 65 12.00 13.80 -7.84
C ASN A 65 11.41 14.99 -8.59
N HIS A 66 12.21 16.02 -8.82
CA HIS A 66 11.76 17.22 -9.54
C HIS A 66 11.41 16.93 -11.02
N VAL A 67 11.81 15.78 -11.53
CA VAL A 67 11.45 15.28 -12.86
C VAL A 67 10.43 14.15 -12.72
N CYS A 68 9.15 14.50 -12.77
CA CYS A 68 8.06 13.53 -12.84
C CYS A 68 8.09 12.82 -14.19
N THR A 69 8.58 11.58 -14.21
CA THR A 69 8.45 10.66 -15.34
C THR A 69 7.30 9.69 -15.08
N GLU A 70 6.82 8.99 -16.11
CA GLU A 70 5.74 7.99 -15.93
C GLU A 70 6.10 6.91 -14.91
N ASN A 71 7.39 6.61 -14.75
CA ASN A 71 7.91 5.62 -13.80
C ASN A 71 8.44 6.25 -12.50
N SER A 72 8.17 7.54 -12.25
CA SER A 72 8.56 8.15 -10.98
C SER A 72 7.78 7.53 -9.82
N PRO A 73 8.36 7.46 -8.62
CA PRO A 73 7.66 6.97 -7.44
C PRO A 73 6.36 7.72 -7.17
N GLU A 74 6.28 9.04 -7.43
CA GLU A 74 5.03 9.80 -7.24
C GLU A 74 3.93 9.30 -8.16
N ASN A 75 4.24 9.16 -9.46
CA ASN A 75 3.23 8.77 -10.44
C ASN A 75 2.75 7.34 -10.21
N LEU A 76 3.69 6.42 -9.91
CA LEU A 76 3.35 5.03 -9.57
C LEU A 76 2.50 4.95 -8.29
N CYS A 77 2.81 5.77 -7.29
CA CYS A 77 2.03 5.84 -6.05
C CYS A 77 0.60 6.34 -6.32
N ARG A 78 0.44 7.39 -7.14
CA ARG A 78 -0.88 7.91 -7.56
C ARG A 78 -1.70 6.88 -8.34
N ILE A 79 -1.07 6.13 -9.25
CA ILE A 79 -1.75 5.05 -10.00
C ILE A 79 -2.20 3.97 -9.02
N TRP A 80 -1.32 3.53 -8.13
CA TRP A 80 -1.63 2.48 -7.16
C TRP A 80 -2.75 2.91 -6.19
N PHE A 81 -2.80 4.18 -5.77
CA PHE A 81 -3.86 4.70 -4.89
C PHE A 81 -5.25 4.57 -5.51
N LYS A 82 -5.38 4.73 -6.84
CA LYS A 82 -6.65 4.48 -7.53
C LYS A 82 -7.08 3.02 -7.44
N GLU A 83 -6.15 2.07 -7.48
CA GLU A 83 -6.49 0.64 -7.27
C GLU A 83 -6.87 0.34 -5.82
N LEU A 84 -6.30 1.08 -4.87
CA LEU A 84 -6.60 0.96 -3.44
C LEU A 84 -7.96 1.56 -3.05
N ASP A 85 -8.60 2.33 -3.93
CA ASP A 85 -9.95 2.86 -3.69
C ASP A 85 -10.96 1.74 -3.39
N ASN A 86 -10.75 0.55 -3.96
CA ASN A 86 -11.55 -0.66 -3.70
C ASN A 86 -11.49 -1.17 -2.25
N TYR A 87 -10.55 -0.66 -1.43
CA TYR A 87 -10.33 -1.08 -0.05
C TYR A 87 -10.53 0.06 0.95
N ARG A 88 -11.05 1.22 0.52
CA ARG A 88 -11.21 2.41 1.38
C ARG A 88 -11.99 2.15 2.66
N GLU A 89 -13.06 1.37 2.56
CA GLU A 89 -13.92 1.01 3.69
C GLU A 89 -13.22 0.18 4.77
N PHE A 90 -12.07 -0.41 4.46
CA PHE A 90 -11.30 -1.27 5.38
C PHE A 90 -10.11 -0.55 6.02
N GLY A 91 -10.32 0.72 6.41
CA GLY A 91 -9.31 1.51 7.14
C GLY A 91 -8.17 2.07 6.30
N VAL A 92 -8.23 1.93 4.97
CA VAL A 92 -7.23 2.45 4.04
C VAL A 92 -7.45 3.94 3.74
N SER A 93 -8.69 4.44 3.82
CA SER A 93 -9.06 5.79 3.35
C SER A 93 -8.26 6.92 4.01
N GLU A 94 -8.08 6.87 5.34
CA GLU A 94 -7.34 7.90 6.08
C GLU A 94 -5.88 7.95 5.64
N ILE A 95 -5.25 6.77 5.52
CA ILE A 95 -3.85 6.65 5.09
C ILE A 95 -3.68 7.20 3.67
N LEU A 96 -4.59 6.86 2.76
CA LEU A 96 -4.54 7.37 1.39
C LEU A 96 -4.69 8.89 1.34
N THR A 97 -5.58 9.45 2.14
CA THR A 97 -5.81 10.90 2.19
C THR A 97 -4.54 11.62 2.64
N GLN A 98 -3.93 11.18 3.74
CA GLN A 98 -2.67 11.76 4.24
C GLN A 98 -1.53 11.61 3.22
N MET A 99 -1.41 10.45 2.57
CA MET A 99 -0.37 10.26 1.55
C MET A 99 -0.60 11.10 0.30
N GLN A 100 -1.87 11.32 -0.08
CA GLN A 100 -2.25 12.15 -1.20
C GLN A 100 -1.92 13.63 -0.93
N GLU A 101 -2.21 14.12 0.26
CA GLU A 101 -1.79 15.46 0.71
C GLU A 101 -0.27 15.63 0.67
N GLN A 102 0.48 14.65 1.18
CA GLN A 102 1.94 14.67 1.10
C GLN A 102 2.45 14.64 -0.34
N LEU A 103 1.79 13.93 -1.24
CA LEU A 103 2.11 13.88 -2.67
C LEU A 103 1.86 15.22 -3.37
N ASP A 104 0.82 15.95 -2.97
CA ASP A 104 0.42 17.23 -3.55
C ASP A 104 1.17 18.44 -2.94
N ASP A 105 1.83 18.28 -1.79
CA ASP A 105 2.67 19.33 -1.19
C ASP A 105 4.07 19.43 -1.85
N ASP A 106 4.25 20.38 -2.76
CA ASP A 106 5.53 20.64 -3.44
C ASP A 106 6.68 21.06 -2.51
N ARG A 107 6.38 21.58 -1.32
CA ARG A 107 7.41 21.95 -0.32
C ARG A 107 7.98 20.71 0.35
N ARG A 108 7.19 19.63 0.39
CA ARG A 108 7.54 18.38 1.03
C ARG A 108 8.23 17.43 0.04
N ARG A 109 9.54 17.28 0.21
CA ARG A 109 10.35 16.37 -0.63
C ARG A 109 10.17 14.90 -0.31
N ASN A 110 9.70 14.52 0.88
CA ASN A 110 9.60 13.12 1.28
C ASN A 110 8.13 12.73 1.53
N VAL A 111 7.71 11.61 0.95
CA VAL A 111 6.39 11.02 1.20
C VAL A 111 6.57 9.80 2.08
N CYS A 112 5.95 9.79 3.26
CA CYS A 112 5.96 8.64 4.17
C CYS A 112 4.81 8.70 5.18
N TYR A 113 4.34 7.53 5.64
CA TYR A 113 3.21 7.45 6.58
C TYR A 113 3.45 8.11 7.94
N TRP A 114 4.67 8.01 8.48
CA TRP A 114 5.00 8.46 9.84
C TRP A 114 5.62 9.87 9.92
N GLY A 115 5.54 10.68 8.86
CA GLY A 115 6.26 11.97 8.81
C GLY A 115 5.39 13.16 8.53
#